data_AF-A0A8C0JRU7-F1
#
_entry.id   AF-A0A8C0JRU7-F1
#
_cell.length_a   1.000
_cell.length_b   1.000
_cell.length_c   1.000
_cell.angle_alpha   90.00
_cell.angle_beta   90.00
_cell.angle_gamma   90.00
#
_symmetry.space_group_name_H-M   'P 1'
#
loop_
_entity.id
_entity.type
_entity.pdbx_description
1 polymer ?
#
loop_
_entity_poly.entity_id
_entity_poly.type
_entity_poly.pdbx_seq_one_letter_code
_entity_poly.pdbx_strand_id
1 'polypeptide(L)' 'MKYELVSGFNLEYAAGPFALFFLAEYANIIIIYILTTILFFGAFRNPFIPELYTINFTIKTLLLTISFL' A
#
# COMPACT_ATOMS: atom_id res chain seq x y z
N MET A 1 -0.83 -8.79 -22.91
CA MET A 1 -0.62 -9.78 -21.83
C MET A 1 -1.35 -9.48 -20.52
N LYS A 2 -1.58 -8.22 -20.10
CA LYS A 2 -2.47 -7.93 -18.93
C LYS A 2 -3.95 -8.19 -19.20
N TYR A 3 -4.41 -8.02 -20.44
CA TYR A 3 -5.81 -8.24 -20.81
C TYR A 3 -6.25 -9.71 -20.89
N GLU A 4 -5.31 -10.64 -21.07
CA GLU A 4 -5.64 -12.06 -21.29
C GLU A 4 -5.91 -12.79 -19.95
N LEU A 5 -5.15 -12.45 -18.91
CA LEU A 5 -5.44 -12.90 -17.54
C LEU A 5 -6.66 -12.18 -16.96
N VAL A 6 -6.83 -10.88 -17.22
CA VAL A 6 -7.99 -10.11 -16.72
C VAL A 6 -9.30 -10.49 -17.43
N SER A 7 -9.24 -10.94 -18.69
CA SER A 7 -10.40 -11.48 -19.42
C SER A 7 -10.74 -12.94 -19.04
N GLY A 8 -9.74 -13.75 -18.66
CA GLY A 8 -9.95 -15.15 -18.25
C GLY A 8 -10.53 -15.29 -16.85
N PHE A 9 -10.06 -14.50 -15.88
CA PHE A 9 -10.53 -14.58 -14.48
C PHE A 9 -11.94 -14.04 -14.25
N ASN A 10 -12.47 -13.19 -15.14
CA ASN A 10 -13.84 -12.67 -15.03
C ASN A 10 -14.93 -13.69 -15.43
N LEU A 11 -14.57 -14.79 -16.09
CA LEU A 11 -15.53 -15.79 -16.59
C LEU A 11 -15.63 -17.04 -15.68
N GLU A 12 -14.62 -17.31 -14.85
CA GLU A 12 -14.56 -18.55 -14.05
C GLU A 12 -14.63 -18.32 -12.53
N TYR A 13 -14.37 -17.09 -12.07
CA TYR A 13 -14.51 -16.71 -10.65
C TYR A 13 -15.69 -15.77 -10.46
N ALA A 14 -16.61 -16.14 -9.57
CA ALA A 14 -17.60 -15.20 -9.03
C ALA A 14 -16.88 -13.92 -8.54
N ALA A 15 -17.48 -12.74 -8.69
CA ALA A 15 -16.81 -11.44 -8.47
C ALA A 15 -16.07 -11.25 -7.12
N GLY A 16 -16.30 -12.11 -6.12
CA GLY A 16 -15.68 -12.07 -4.79
C GLY A 16 -14.17 -12.34 -4.76
N PRO A 17 -13.66 -13.54 -5.11
CA PRO A 17 -12.23 -13.84 -4.99
C PRO A 17 -11.35 -13.00 -5.93
N PHE A 18 -11.89 -12.58 -7.08
CA PHE A 18 -11.20 -11.66 -7.99
C PHE A 18 -10.94 -10.28 -7.34
N ALA A 19 -11.92 -9.75 -6.60
CA ALA A 19 -11.74 -8.50 -5.84
C ALA A 19 -10.68 -8.65 -4.74
N LEU A 20 -10.59 -9.82 -4.11
CA LEU A 20 -9.56 -10.10 -3.09
C LEU A 20 -8.15 -10.12 -3.69
N PHE A 21 -7.97 -10.65 -4.90
CA PHE A 21 -6.66 -10.62 -5.57
C PHE A 21 -6.22 -9.20 -5.91
N PHE A 22 -7.12 -8.36 -6.44
CA PHE A 22 -6.80 -6.95 -6.67
C PHE A 22 -6.47 -6.22 -5.37
N LEU A 23 -7.29 -6.40 -4.33
CA LEU A 23 -7.04 -5.79 -3.02
C LEU A 23 -5.68 -6.23 -2.45
N ALA A 24 -5.32 -7.51 -2.60
CA ALA A 24 -4.04 -8.04 -2.15
C ALA A 24 -2.85 -7.44 -2.91
N GLU A 25 -2.97 -7.22 -4.22
CA GLU A 25 -1.93 -6.56 -5.02
C GLU A 25 -1.71 -5.13 -4.54
N TYR A 26 -2.78 -4.34 -4.34
CA TYR A 26 -2.68 -2.99 -3.79
C TYR A 26 -2.13 -2.97 -2.37
N ALA A 27 -2.54 -3.90 -1.52
CA ALA A 27 -2.02 -4.02 -0.15
C ALA A 27 -0.52 -4.30 -0.13
N ASN A 28 -0.02 -5.19 -1.00
CA ASN A 28 1.41 -5.49 -1.10
C ASN A 28 2.24 -4.27 -1.51
N ILE A 29 1.73 -3.46 -2.46
CA ILE A 29 2.38 -2.22 -2.87
C ILE A 29 2.50 -1.26 -1.67
N ILE A 30 1.40 -1.05 -0.94
CA ILE A 30 1.38 -0.17 0.24
C ILE A 30 2.34 -0.68 1.33
N ILE A 31 2.41 -1.99 1.57
CA ILE A 31 3.31 -2.60 2.57
C ILE A 31 4.78 -2.32 2.24
N ILE A 32 5.18 -2.41 0.98
CA ILE A 32 6.57 -2.13 0.56
C ILE A 32 6.93 -0.66 0.85
N TYR A 33 6.03 0.28 0.60
CA TYR A 33 6.26 1.71 0.89
C TYR A 33 6.28 2.01 2.40
N ILE A 34 5.44 1.34 3.18
CA ILE A 34 5.47 1.38 4.65
C ILE A 34 6.83 0.89 5.16
N LEU A 35 7.29 -0.26 4.69
CA LEU A 35 8.57 -0.84 5.09
C LEU A 35 9.75 0.07 4.71
N THR A 36 9.73 0.61 3.50
CA THR A 36 10.74 1.57 3.02
C THR A 36 10.78 2.82 3.90
N THR A 37 9.62 3.35 4.29
CA THR A 37 9.55 4.53 5.16
C THR A 37 10.08 4.25 6.56
N ILE A 38 9.81 3.05 7.10
CA ILE A 38 10.33 2.63 8.41
C ILE A 38 11.85 2.48 8.37
N LEU A 39 12.39 1.83 7.34
CA LEU A 39 13.83 1.53 7.23
C LEU A 39 14.68 2.76 6.92
N PHE A 40 14.20 3.67 6.07
CA PHE A 40 15.02 4.79 5.57
C PHE A 40 14.58 6.17 6.07
N PHE A 41 13.30 6.36 6.38
CA PHE A 41 12.70 7.69 6.60
C PHE A 41 12.08 7.89 7.99
N GLY A 42 12.49 7.10 8.99
CA GLY A 42 11.96 7.08 10.36
C GLY A 42 11.39 8.42 10.88
N ALA A 43 10.25 8.36 11.56
CA ALA A 43 9.58 9.54 12.11
C ALA A 43 10.08 9.88 13.52
N PHE A 44 10.09 11.16 13.86
CA PHE A 44 10.43 11.60 15.20
C PHE A 44 9.35 11.16 16.19
N ARG A 45 9.74 10.39 17.22
CA ARG A 45 8.82 9.90 18.25
C ARG A 45 8.94 10.75 19.50
N ASN A 46 7.97 11.64 19.72
CA ASN A 46 7.83 12.36 20.98
C ASN A 46 7.03 11.51 22.00
N PRO A 47 7.58 11.17 23.17
CA PRO A 47 6.86 10.40 24.19
C PRO A 47 5.60 11.07 24.71
N PHE A 48 5.53 12.42 24.68
CA PHE A 48 4.41 13.19 25.21
C PHE A 48 3.26 13.36 24.21
N ILE A 49 3.52 13.23 22.91
CA ILE A 49 2.53 13.42 21.83
C ILE A 49 2.76 12.34 20.77
N PRO A 50 2.20 11.14 20.96
CA PRO A 50 2.37 10.03 20.02
C PRO A 50 1.70 10.28 18.66
N GLU A 51 0.70 11.15 18.59
CA GLU A 51 -0.04 11.47 17.36
C GLU A 51 0.87 12.11 16.30
N LEU A 52 1.86 12.91 16.73
CA LEU A 52 2.83 13.54 15.82
C LEU A 52 3.69 12.52 15.10
N TYR A 53 4.00 11.40 15.75
CA TYR A 53 4.74 10.31 15.11
C TYR A 53 3.90 9.70 13.98
N THR A 54 2.63 9.39 14.26
CA THR A 54 1.70 8.81 13.28
C THR A 54 1.48 9.75 12.10
N ILE A 55 1.27 11.05 12.34
CA ILE A 55 1.05 12.04 11.28
C ILE A 55 2.30 12.20 10.40
N ASN A 56 3.49 12.35 11.01
CA ASN A 56 4.73 12.48 10.23
C ASN A 56 5.04 11.21 9.45
N PHE A 57 4.75 10.04 10.03
CA PHE A 57 4.91 8.76 9.36
C PHE A 57 3.98 8.64 8.14
N THR A 58 2.67 8.94 8.30
CA THR A 58 1.70 8.83 7.21
C THR A 58 1.95 9.84 6.09
N ILE A 59 2.39 11.06 6.41
CA ILE A 59 2.74 12.06 5.38
C ILE A 59 3.93 11.57 4.56
N LYS A 60 4.95 11.00 5.19
CA LYS A 60 6.14 10.48 4.49
C LYS A 60 5.82 9.27 3.62
N THR A 61 4.99 8.34 4.11
CA THR A 61 4.56 7.20 3.29
C THR A 61 3.72 7.66 2.10
N LEU A 62 2.79 8.61 2.30
CA LEU A 62 1.96 9.15 1.21
C LEU A 62 2.81 9.87 0.16
N LEU A 63 3.75 10.72 0.57
CA LEU A 63 4.65 11.41 -0.35
C LEU A 63 5.48 10.42 -1.18
N LEU A 64 6.00 9.37 -0.54
CA LEU A 64 6.74 8.31 -1.22
C LEU A 64 5.84 7.59 -2.25
N THR A 65 4.61 7.24 -1.87
CA THR A 65 3.67 6.58 -2.79
C THR A 65 3.32 7.44 -4.00
N ILE A 66 3.15 8.76 -3.84
CA ILE A 66 2.83 9.68 -4.95
C ILE A 66 4.01 9.86 -5.89
N SER A 67 5.24 9.86 -5.38
CA SER A 67 6.44 10.09 -6.22
C SER A 67 6.78 8.93 -7.16
N PHE A 68 6.33 7.71 -6.86
CA PHE A 68 6.63 6.48 -7.60
C PHE A 68 5.40 5.85 -8.28
N LEU A 69 4.22 6.49 -8.16
CA LEU A 69 2.99 6.13 -8.89
C LEU A 69 2.94 6.86 -10.24
#